data_AF-A0A3R7BJI6-F1
#
_entry.id   AF-A0A3R7BJI6-F1
#
_cell.length_a   1.000
_cell.length_b   1.000
_cell.length_c   1.000
_cell.angle_alpha   90.00
_cell.angle_beta   90.00
_cell.angle_gamma   90.00
#
_symmetry.space_group_name_H-M   'P 1'
#
loop_
_entity.id
_entity.type
_entity.pdbx_description
1 polymer ?
#
loop_
_entity_poly.entity_id
_entity_poly.type
_entity_poly.pdbx_seq_one_letter_code
_entity_poly.pdbx_strand_id
1 'polypeptide(L)'
;MRRIMIHRRKSFHSTGYLNDDGMIRRHRYFEFDVNNTQIISGLFSTLSGQEISVDWGDGSSRDVYTGTDQAWSHDYGSAGNYVVRIFGSVALTQFRMDRSGADISFDIANLPAGLTVFYCSGSATIAGDIANLPAGLTVFRCWSSGNTITGDIARLPGGITVFACSGHNTVFGDIANLPDGISYFYCGGDNTISDYSGKTWTTKPSDFYLIPASGGLSTAEVDQLLIDFDADLTWASGDAIELTGANAARSAASDAAVTNMTNEGATITTN
;
A
#
# COMPACT_ATOMS: atom_id res chain seq x y z
N MET A 1 1.73 13.35 -55.55
CA MET A 1 1.03 13.58 -54.27
C MET A 1 1.39 12.45 -53.30
N ARG A 2 2.20 12.74 -52.28
CA ARG A 2 2.52 11.79 -51.20
C ARG A 2 1.42 11.88 -50.14
N ARG A 3 0.73 10.78 -49.84
CA ARG A 3 -0.19 10.68 -48.69
C ARG A 3 0.57 10.12 -47.50
N ILE A 4 0.87 10.98 -46.55
CA ILE A 4 1.35 10.63 -45.21
C ILE A 4 0.17 10.03 -44.46
N MET A 5 0.26 8.78 -44.02
CA MET A 5 -0.74 8.16 -43.17
C MET A 5 -0.26 8.19 -41.72
N ILE A 6 -0.87 9.08 -40.93
CA ILE A 6 -0.68 9.22 -39.49
C ILE A 6 -1.42 8.06 -38.82
N HIS A 7 -0.71 7.17 -38.12
CA HIS A 7 -1.35 6.23 -37.18
C HIS A 7 -1.42 6.88 -35.79
N ARG A 8 -2.62 7.33 -35.41
CA ARG A 8 -2.97 7.61 -34.02
C ARG A 8 -3.10 6.28 -33.28
N ARG A 9 -2.24 6.01 -32.29
CA ARG A 9 -2.47 4.94 -31.31
C ARG A 9 -3.63 5.36 -30.41
N LYS A 10 -4.75 4.63 -30.48
CA LYS A 10 -5.87 4.76 -29.54
C LYS A 10 -5.55 3.97 -28.26
N SER A 11 -5.41 4.75 -27.19
CA SER A 11 -5.87 4.55 -25.79
C SER A 11 -6.44 3.17 -25.38
N PHE A 12 -5.93 2.74 -24.22
CA PHE A 12 -6.36 1.68 -23.31
C PHE A 12 -7.88 1.49 -23.23
N HIS A 13 -8.32 0.23 -23.27
CA HIS A 13 -9.56 -0.23 -22.65
C HIS A 13 -9.26 -1.52 -21.87
N SER A 14 -9.63 -1.48 -20.59
CA SER A 14 -9.85 -2.62 -19.71
C SER A 14 -10.67 -3.68 -20.45
N THR A 15 -10.10 -4.87 -20.59
CA THR A 15 -10.85 -6.08 -20.92
C THR A 15 -10.52 -7.10 -19.85
N GLY A 16 -11.46 -7.33 -18.94
CA GLY A 16 -11.46 -8.54 -18.13
C GLY A 16 -11.38 -9.75 -19.07
N TYR A 17 -10.37 -10.57 -18.88
CA TYR A 17 -10.20 -11.79 -19.67
C TYR A 17 -11.24 -12.83 -19.22
N LEU A 18 -12.28 -13.00 -20.03
CA LEU A 18 -13.11 -14.22 -20.02
C LEU A 18 -12.49 -15.22 -21.00
N ASN A 19 -12.33 -16.47 -20.57
CA ASN A 19 -11.95 -17.59 -21.44
C ASN A 19 -13.19 -18.39 -21.85
N ASP A 20 -13.01 -19.29 -22.84
CA ASP A 20 -14.02 -20.03 -23.63
C ASP A 20 -15.12 -20.81 -22.87
N ASP A 21 -15.08 -20.89 -21.53
CA ASP A 21 -16.08 -21.57 -20.71
C ASP A 21 -16.99 -20.64 -19.89
N GLY A 22 -16.86 -19.31 -20.02
CA GLY A 22 -17.82 -18.33 -19.46
C GLY A 22 -17.94 -18.32 -17.93
N MET A 23 -16.99 -18.91 -17.21
CA MET A 23 -16.98 -18.98 -15.75
C MET A 23 -15.90 -18.07 -15.15
N ILE A 24 -16.24 -17.31 -14.11
CA ILE A 24 -15.28 -16.55 -13.30
C ILE A 24 -14.39 -17.56 -12.57
N ARG A 25 -13.18 -17.81 -13.08
CA ARG A 25 -12.19 -18.59 -12.33
C ARG A 25 -11.61 -17.71 -11.24
N ARG A 26 -11.72 -18.17 -9.98
CA ARG A 26 -10.76 -17.82 -8.92
C ARG A 26 -9.36 -17.96 -9.51
N HIS A 27 -8.58 -16.89 -9.55
CA HIS A 27 -7.22 -16.91 -10.11
C HIS A 27 -6.43 -18.06 -9.48
N ARG A 28 -6.05 -19.07 -10.28
CA ARG A 28 -5.36 -20.29 -9.80
C ARG A 28 -3.90 -20.05 -9.42
N TYR A 29 -3.44 -18.83 -9.63
CA TYR A 29 -2.13 -18.33 -9.28
C TYR A 29 -2.23 -16.82 -9.08
N PHE A 30 -1.32 -16.26 -8.29
CA PHE A 30 -1.07 -14.83 -8.28
C PHE A 30 -0.03 -14.52 -9.35
N GLU A 31 -0.25 -13.48 -10.14
CA GLU A 31 0.61 -13.07 -11.24
C GLU A 31 1.04 -11.63 -11.05
N PHE A 32 2.32 -11.37 -11.30
CA PHE A 32 2.86 -10.02 -11.41
C PHE A 32 3.94 -9.98 -12.49
N ASP A 33 4.07 -8.82 -13.12
CA ASP A 33 5.13 -8.57 -14.09
C ASP A 33 6.38 -8.07 -13.37
N VAL A 34 7.53 -8.46 -13.89
CA VAL A 34 8.84 -7.90 -13.58
C VAL A 34 9.26 -7.06 -14.77
N ASN A 35 9.60 -5.79 -14.54
CA ASN A 35 9.88 -4.81 -15.57
C ASN A 35 11.37 -4.45 -15.57
N ASN A 36 12.05 -4.63 -16.71
CA ASN A 36 13.44 -4.25 -16.95
C ASN A 36 14.38 -4.49 -15.75
N THR A 37 14.23 -5.63 -15.09
CA THR A 37 14.89 -5.93 -13.80
C THR A 37 15.67 -7.22 -13.94
N GLN A 38 16.91 -7.23 -13.43
CA GLN A 38 17.75 -8.42 -13.44
C GLN A 38 17.50 -9.30 -12.20
N ILE A 39 17.39 -8.69 -11.02
CA ILE A 39 17.28 -9.44 -9.77
C ILE A 39 16.11 -8.93 -8.97
N ILE A 40 15.27 -9.85 -8.52
CA ILE A 40 14.18 -9.62 -7.57
C ILE A 40 14.43 -10.44 -6.30
N SER A 41 14.04 -9.93 -5.14
CA SER A 41 14.20 -10.66 -3.87
C SER A 41 13.24 -10.15 -2.79
N GLY A 42 12.96 -11.02 -1.83
CA GLY A 42 12.17 -10.68 -0.65
C GLY A 42 11.81 -11.89 0.19
N LEU A 43 10.62 -11.88 0.80
CA LEU A 43 10.14 -12.96 1.66
C LEU A 43 8.76 -13.47 1.21
N PHE A 44 8.57 -14.78 1.31
CA PHE A 44 7.25 -15.41 1.28
C PHE A 44 6.96 -16.08 2.62
N SER A 45 5.71 -15.97 3.06
CA SER A 45 5.15 -16.84 4.10
C SER A 45 3.94 -17.55 3.56
N THR A 46 3.71 -18.74 4.09
CA THR A 46 2.59 -19.60 3.72
C THR A 46 1.79 -20.02 4.95
N LEU A 47 0.56 -20.49 4.73
CA LEU A 47 -0.19 -21.20 5.75
C LEU A 47 0.60 -22.43 6.23
N SER A 48 0.54 -22.71 7.53
CA SER A 48 1.24 -23.85 8.13
C SER A 48 0.89 -25.16 7.42
N GLY A 49 1.91 -25.91 7.00
CA GLY A 49 1.76 -27.18 6.29
C GLY A 49 1.29 -27.08 4.84
N GLN A 50 1.20 -25.86 4.28
CA GLN A 50 0.91 -25.63 2.86
C GLN A 50 2.17 -25.13 2.15
N GLU A 51 2.14 -25.21 0.82
CA GLU A 51 3.23 -24.75 -0.04
C GLU A 51 2.69 -23.89 -1.18
N ILE A 52 3.59 -23.06 -1.71
CA ILE A 52 3.42 -22.35 -2.98
C ILE A 52 4.52 -22.79 -3.94
N SER A 53 4.25 -22.74 -5.24
CA SER A 53 5.27 -22.94 -6.27
C SER A 53 5.36 -21.71 -7.16
N VAL A 54 6.59 -21.26 -7.43
CA VAL A 54 6.87 -20.02 -8.15
C VAL A 54 7.50 -20.35 -9.50
N ASP A 55 6.86 -19.87 -10.55
CA ASP A 55 7.36 -19.88 -11.91
C ASP A 55 7.86 -18.48 -12.25
N TRP A 56 9.17 -18.34 -12.42
CA TRP A 56 9.81 -17.04 -12.63
C TRP A 56 9.61 -16.48 -14.05
N GLY A 57 9.05 -17.27 -14.97
CA GLY A 57 8.70 -16.78 -16.31
C GLY A 57 9.87 -16.69 -17.30
N ASP A 58 11.07 -17.17 -16.93
CA ASP A 58 12.27 -17.22 -17.78
C ASP A 58 12.61 -18.63 -18.30
N GLY A 59 11.78 -19.63 -17.97
CA GLY A 59 11.96 -21.03 -18.35
C GLY A 59 12.84 -21.84 -17.39
N SER A 60 13.32 -21.24 -16.29
CA SER A 60 13.95 -21.97 -15.19
C SER A 60 12.97 -22.93 -14.51
N SER A 61 13.51 -23.89 -13.74
CA SER A 61 12.69 -24.77 -12.91
C SER A 61 11.93 -23.97 -11.85
N ARG A 62 10.71 -24.39 -11.53
CA ARG A 62 9.94 -23.75 -10.46
C ARG A 62 10.57 -24.00 -9.10
N ASP A 63 10.54 -22.97 -8.27
CA ASP A 63 10.88 -23.07 -6.86
C ASP A 63 9.63 -23.36 -6.02
N VAL A 64 9.83 -23.93 -4.84
CA VAL A 64 8.76 -24.27 -3.88
C VAL A 64 9.09 -23.64 -2.54
N TYR A 65 8.12 -22.98 -1.93
CA TYR A 65 8.27 -22.32 -0.63
C TYR A 65 7.19 -22.80 0.35
N THR A 66 7.59 -23.04 1.60
CA THR A 66 6.71 -23.42 2.70
C THR A 66 7.23 -22.87 4.02
N GLY A 67 6.34 -22.64 4.98
CA GLY A 67 6.67 -22.02 6.27
C GLY A 67 6.63 -20.49 6.23
N THR A 68 7.32 -19.86 7.17
CA THR A 68 7.29 -18.42 7.42
C THR A 68 8.61 -17.75 7.04
N ASP A 69 8.55 -16.50 6.59
CA ASP A 69 9.68 -15.63 6.25
C ASP A 69 10.75 -16.33 5.41
N GLN A 70 10.32 -17.13 4.44
CA GLN A 70 11.22 -17.81 3.50
C GLN A 70 11.80 -16.77 2.54
N ALA A 71 13.10 -16.56 2.66
CA ALA A 71 13.83 -15.69 1.75
C ALA A 71 13.87 -16.27 0.33
N TRP A 72 13.65 -15.42 -0.66
CA TRP A 72 13.76 -15.76 -2.06
C TRP A 72 14.55 -14.68 -2.79
N SER A 73 15.29 -15.10 -3.82
CA SER A 73 15.99 -14.21 -4.74
C SER A 73 16.08 -14.92 -6.08
N HIS A 74 15.75 -14.23 -7.15
CA HIS A 74 15.86 -14.75 -8.51
C HIS A 74 16.68 -13.79 -9.37
N ASP A 75 17.75 -14.28 -9.98
CA ASP A 75 18.61 -13.54 -10.90
C ASP A 75 18.38 -14.05 -12.32
N TYR A 76 17.78 -13.21 -13.15
CA TYR A 76 17.50 -13.49 -14.56
C TYR A 76 18.75 -13.44 -15.46
N GLY A 77 19.93 -13.18 -14.89
CA GLY A 77 21.22 -13.08 -15.58
C GLY A 77 21.41 -11.77 -16.37
N SER A 78 20.33 -11.15 -16.81
CA SER A 78 20.30 -9.81 -17.39
C SER A 78 18.94 -9.13 -17.15
N ALA A 79 18.94 -7.80 -17.16
CA ALA A 79 17.69 -7.04 -17.02
C ALA A 79 16.74 -7.35 -18.18
N GLY A 80 15.50 -7.67 -17.84
CA GLY A 80 14.48 -8.04 -18.81
C GLY A 80 13.08 -7.92 -18.24
N ASN A 81 12.10 -8.30 -19.07
CA ASN A 81 10.69 -8.34 -18.67
C ASN A 81 10.25 -9.79 -18.53
N TYR A 82 9.63 -10.13 -17.40
CA TYR A 82 9.22 -11.50 -17.07
C TYR A 82 7.85 -11.49 -16.42
N VAL A 83 7.11 -12.59 -16.55
CA VAL A 83 5.80 -12.76 -15.90
C VAL A 83 5.93 -13.85 -14.85
N VAL A 84 5.91 -13.45 -13.59
CA VAL A 84 6.02 -14.37 -12.46
C VAL A 84 4.65 -14.90 -12.08
N ARG A 85 4.54 -16.22 -11.86
CA ARG A 85 3.30 -16.87 -11.42
C ARG A 85 3.53 -17.67 -10.16
N ILE A 86 2.77 -17.34 -9.11
CA ILE A 86 2.75 -18.05 -7.84
C ILE A 86 1.53 -18.97 -7.79
N PHE A 87 1.75 -20.27 -8.00
CA PHE A 87 0.74 -21.31 -7.88
C PHE A 87 0.48 -21.65 -6.41
N GLY A 88 -0.76 -22.05 -6.09
CA GLY A 88 -1.17 -22.28 -4.70
C GLY A 88 -1.33 -20.98 -3.91
N SER A 89 -1.50 -19.83 -4.59
CA SER A 89 -1.50 -18.49 -3.99
C SER A 89 -2.48 -18.28 -2.82
N VAL A 90 -3.54 -19.09 -2.71
CA VAL A 90 -4.43 -19.08 -1.53
C VAL A 90 -3.71 -19.41 -0.23
N ALA A 91 -2.58 -20.11 -0.29
CA ALA A 91 -1.72 -20.40 0.85
C ALA A 91 -0.73 -19.28 1.16
N LEU A 92 -0.53 -18.30 0.25
CA LEU A 92 0.41 -17.19 0.45
C LEU A 92 -0.17 -16.22 1.49
N THR A 93 0.50 -16.11 2.64
CA THR A 93 0.12 -15.20 3.73
C THR A 93 0.97 -13.94 3.75
N GLN A 94 2.18 -13.98 3.18
CA GLN A 94 3.04 -12.81 3.06
C GLN A 94 3.68 -12.74 1.69
N PHE A 95 3.58 -11.56 1.09
CA PHE A 95 4.34 -11.17 -0.09
C PHE A 95 5.16 -9.95 0.31
N ARG A 96 6.48 -10.14 0.42
CA ARG A 96 7.42 -9.06 0.64
C ARG A 96 8.38 -8.98 -0.54
N MET A 97 8.51 -7.79 -1.11
CA MET A 97 9.48 -7.43 -2.12
C MET A 97 10.29 -6.24 -1.61
N ASP A 98 11.56 -6.45 -1.29
CA ASP A 98 12.44 -5.43 -0.70
C ASP A 98 13.72 -5.16 -1.48
N ARG A 99 13.88 -5.80 -2.65
CA ARG A 99 14.99 -5.51 -3.55
C ARG A 99 14.91 -4.08 -4.08
N SER A 100 15.87 -3.26 -3.67
CA SER A 100 16.05 -1.92 -4.23
C SER A 100 16.29 -1.97 -5.75
N GLY A 101 15.60 -1.10 -6.48
CA GLY A 101 15.71 -0.95 -7.93
C GLY A 101 15.01 -2.02 -8.76
N ALA A 102 14.45 -3.05 -8.14
CA ALA A 102 13.56 -3.96 -8.84
C ALA A 102 12.23 -3.29 -9.14
N ASP A 103 11.69 -3.49 -10.34
CA ASP A 103 10.41 -2.97 -10.80
C ASP A 103 9.41 -4.10 -11.02
N ILE A 104 8.29 -4.08 -10.29
CA ILE A 104 7.18 -5.01 -10.48
C ILE A 104 5.87 -4.28 -10.75
N SER A 105 4.96 -4.89 -11.51
CA SER A 105 3.63 -4.32 -11.75
C SER A 105 2.52 -5.36 -11.68
N PHE A 106 1.42 -4.99 -11.04
CA PHE A 106 0.17 -5.74 -11.01
C PHE A 106 -0.96 -4.86 -10.45
N ASP A 107 -2.20 -5.31 -10.63
CA ASP A 107 -3.39 -4.71 -9.99
C ASP A 107 -3.61 -5.34 -8.61
N ILE A 108 -3.82 -4.54 -7.56
CA ILE A 108 -4.06 -5.05 -6.20
C ILE A 108 -5.31 -5.94 -6.09
N ALA A 109 -6.25 -5.85 -7.02
CA ALA A 109 -7.37 -6.79 -7.12
C ALA A 109 -6.92 -8.24 -7.39
N ASN A 110 -5.68 -8.44 -7.87
CA ASN A 110 -5.08 -9.75 -8.08
C ASN A 110 -4.37 -10.30 -6.84
N LEU A 111 -4.28 -9.53 -5.74
CA LEU A 111 -3.67 -10.01 -4.50
C LEU A 111 -4.39 -11.27 -4.00
N PRO A 112 -3.65 -12.27 -3.48
CA PRO A 112 -4.28 -13.49 -2.98
C PRO A 112 -5.20 -13.23 -1.78
N ALA A 113 -6.34 -13.92 -1.74
CA ALA A 113 -7.30 -13.79 -0.64
C ALA A 113 -6.76 -14.24 0.73
N GLY A 114 -5.72 -15.09 0.76
CA GLY A 114 -5.07 -15.56 1.99
C GLY A 114 -4.01 -14.60 2.55
N LEU A 115 -3.71 -13.51 1.83
CA LEU A 115 -2.63 -12.60 2.18
C LEU A 115 -2.98 -11.78 3.43
N THR A 116 -2.10 -11.80 4.42
CA THR A 116 -2.19 -10.99 5.64
C THR A 116 -1.16 -9.86 5.64
N VAL A 117 -0.03 -10.05 4.95
CA VAL A 117 1.05 -9.08 4.84
C VAL A 117 1.40 -8.83 3.37
N PHE A 118 1.23 -7.58 2.95
CA PHE A 118 1.76 -7.07 1.69
C PHE A 118 2.82 -6.01 1.97
N TYR A 119 4.03 -6.21 1.45
CA TYR A 119 5.12 -5.26 1.53
C TYR A 119 5.81 -5.15 0.17
N CYS A 120 5.89 -3.94 -0.38
CA CYS A 120 6.66 -3.65 -1.56
C CYS A 120 7.40 -2.32 -1.38
N SER A 121 8.73 -2.35 -1.43
CA SER A 121 9.59 -1.15 -1.34
C SER A 121 10.53 -0.97 -2.53
N GLY A 122 10.39 -1.79 -3.57
CA GLY A 122 11.08 -1.59 -4.84
C GLY A 122 10.48 -0.46 -5.67
N SER A 123 11.04 -0.24 -6.86
CA SER A 123 10.25 0.39 -7.93
C SER A 123 9.03 -0.50 -8.17
N ALA A 124 7.86 0.08 -8.29
CA ALA A 124 6.65 -0.69 -8.52
C ALA A 124 5.64 0.21 -9.20
N THR A 125 4.95 -0.37 -10.16
CA THR A 125 3.76 0.21 -10.77
C THR A 125 2.56 -0.60 -10.31
N ILE A 126 2.22 -0.47 -9.03
CA ILE A 126 1.05 -1.12 -8.44
C ILE A 126 -0.15 -0.19 -8.62
N ALA A 127 -1.24 -0.75 -9.15
CA ALA A 127 -2.47 -0.02 -9.43
C ALA A 127 -3.68 -0.70 -8.76
N GLY A 128 -4.83 -0.03 -8.82
CA GLY A 128 -6.12 -0.59 -8.41
C GLY A 128 -6.77 0.19 -7.27
N ASP A 129 -7.90 -0.32 -6.78
CA ASP A 129 -8.71 0.31 -5.72
C ASP A 129 -8.49 -0.44 -4.40
N ILE A 130 -8.17 0.28 -3.31
CA ILE A 130 -7.95 -0.30 -1.97
C ILE A 130 -9.16 -1.08 -1.45
N ALA A 131 -10.35 -0.83 -1.99
CA ALA A 131 -11.53 -1.63 -1.74
C ALA A 131 -11.39 -3.11 -2.16
N ASN A 132 -10.45 -3.43 -3.03
CA ASN A 132 -10.17 -4.79 -3.48
C ASN A 132 -9.08 -5.48 -2.65
N LEU A 133 -8.53 -4.83 -1.62
CA LEU A 133 -7.56 -5.47 -0.73
C LEU A 133 -8.17 -6.72 -0.06
N PRO A 134 -7.38 -7.79 0.15
CA PRO A 134 -7.86 -8.98 0.84
C PRO A 134 -8.42 -8.65 2.22
N ALA A 135 -9.59 -9.22 2.56
CA ALA A 135 -10.27 -8.91 3.82
C ALA A 135 -9.47 -9.31 5.08
N GLY A 136 -8.55 -10.28 4.96
CA GLY A 136 -7.65 -10.70 6.04
C GLY A 136 -6.35 -9.92 6.13
N LEU A 137 -6.15 -8.90 5.28
CA LEU A 137 -4.93 -8.11 5.25
C LEU A 137 -4.82 -7.26 6.53
N THR A 138 -3.68 -7.33 7.20
CA THR A 138 -3.38 -6.55 8.41
C THR A 138 -2.26 -5.55 8.17
N VAL A 139 -1.36 -5.84 7.22
CA VAL A 139 -0.26 -4.97 6.82
C VAL A 139 -0.31 -4.71 5.33
N PHE A 140 -0.50 -3.45 4.95
CA PHE A 140 -0.31 -2.96 3.59
C PHE A 140 0.79 -1.91 3.59
N ARG A 141 1.94 -2.22 2.99
CA ARG A 141 3.05 -1.30 2.80
C ARG A 141 3.44 -1.26 1.33
N CYS A 142 3.14 -0.14 0.67
CA CYS A 142 3.46 0.07 -0.74
C CYS A 142 4.24 1.38 -0.88
N TRP A 143 5.56 1.25 -0.84
CA TRP A 143 6.53 2.33 -0.92
C TRP A 143 7.12 2.37 -2.32
N SER A 144 6.39 2.99 -3.26
CA SER A 144 6.95 3.22 -4.59
C SER A 144 6.45 4.51 -5.21
N SER A 145 7.34 5.25 -5.85
CA SER A 145 6.97 6.49 -6.51
C SER A 145 6.01 6.27 -7.69
N GLY A 146 6.03 5.10 -8.33
CA GLY A 146 5.24 4.79 -9.52
C GLY A 146 3.83 4.22 -9.27
N ASN A 147 3.42 4.05 -8.00
CA ASN A 147 2.11 3.47 -7.70
C ASN A 147 0.96 4.41 -8.08
N THR A 148 -0.16 3.83 -8.50
CA THR A 148 -1.42 4.50 -8.87
C THR A 148 -2.61 3.85 -8.18
N ILE A 149 -2.46 3.60 -6.88
CA ILE A 149 -3.50 3.04 -6.01
C ILE A 149 -4.54 4.13 -5.72
N THR A 150 -5.81 3.76 -5.71
CA THR A 150 -6.95 4.67 -5.55
C THR A 150 -7.88 4.15 -4.47
N GLY A 151 -8.86 4.96 -4.09
CA GLY A 151 -10.02 4.52 -3.31
C GLY A 151 -10.17 5.23 -1.97
N ASP A 152 -11.33 5.01 -1.37
CA ASP A 152 -11.73 5.62 -0.10
C ASP A 152 -11.20 4.79 1.08
N ILE A 153 -10.50 5.42 2.03
CA ILE A 153 -9.97 4.76 3.24
C ILE A 153 -11.06 4.11 4.09
N ALA A 154 -12.33 4.54 3.97
CA ALA A 154 -13.47 3.86 4.59
C ALA A 154 -13.68 2.42 4.07
N ARG A 155 -13.03 2.05 2.96
CA ARG A 155 -13.12 0.72 2.35
C ARG A 155 -11.88 -0.14 2.63
N LEU A 156 -10.96 0.31 3.48
CA LEU A 156 -9.88 -0.52 3.98
C LEU A 156 -10.43 -1.73 4.76
N PRO A 157 -9.77 -2.91 4.69
CA PRO A 157 -10.10 -4.02 5.55
C PRO A 157 -10.00 -3.63 7.03
N GLY A 158 -11.02 -3.97 7.83
CA GLY A 158 -11.08 -3.57 9.25
C GLY A 158 -9.98 -4.17 10.13
N GLY A 159 -9.23 -5.16 9.63
CA GLY A 159 -8.07 -5.74 10.32
C GLY A 159 -6.74 -5.03 10.05
N ILE A 160 -6.70 -4.01 9.19
CA ILE A 160 -5.47 -3.26 8.91
C ILE A 160 -4.99 -2.55 10.16
N THR A 161 -3.75 -2.84 10.56
CA THR A 161 -3.03 -2.17 11.65
C THR A 161 -1.87 -1.33 11.12
N VAL A 162 -1.38 -1.64 9.92
CA VAL A 162 -0.32 -0.91 9.26
C VAL A 162 -0.75 -0.57 7.84
N PHE A 163 -0.93 0.72 7.57
CA PHE A 163 -1.18 1.23 6.23
C PHE A 163 -0.08 2.21 5.85
N ALA A 164 0.63 1.92 4.77
CA ALA A 164 1.60 2.82 4.17
C ALA A 164 1.42 2.85 2.66
N CYS A 165 1.12 4.02 2.12
CA CYS A 165 0.92 4.21 0.69
C CYS A 165 1.57 5.54 0.26
N SER A 166 2.59 5.45 -0.58
CA SER A 166 3.29 6.60 -1.16
C SER A 166 3.41 6.48 -2.68
N GLY A 167 3.58 7.60 -3.37
CA GLY A 167 3.68 7.68 -4.84
C GLY A 167 2.55 8.50 -5.46
N HIS A 168 2.29 8.26 -6.76
CA HIS A 168 1.22 8.91 -7.53
C HIS A 168 -0.18 8.29 -7.27
N ASN A 169 -0.46 7.97 -6.02
CA ASN A 169 -1.73 7.38 -5.58
C ASN A 169 -2.79 8.45 -5.38
N THR A 170 -4.07 8.09 -5.47
CA THR A 170 -5.21 8.96 -5.19
C THR A 170 -6.13 8.32 -4.15
N VAL A 171 -5.56 7.95 -3.01
CA VAL A 171 -6.31 7.51 -1.82
C VAL A 171 -6.91 8.76 -1.15
N PHE A 172 -8.17 8.66 -0.75
CA PHE A 172 -8.94 9.78 -0.21
C PHE A 172 -9.88 9.31 0.92
N GLY A 173 -10.60 10.26 1.51
CA GLY A 173 -11.63 9.98 2.50
C GLY A 173 -11.37 10.67 3.84
N ASP A 174 -12.19 10.34 4.81
CA ASP A 174 -12.16 10.91 6.16
C ASP A 174 -11.29 10.06 7.09
N ILE A 175 -10.32 10.68 7.76
CA ILE A 175 -9.42 10.02 8.72
C ILE A 175 -10.19 9.28 9.82
N ALA A 176 -11.38 9.75 10.19
CA ALA A 176 -12.22 9.09 11.19
C ALA A 176 -12.62 7.65 10.78
N ASN A 177 -12.62 7.35 9.48
CA ASN A 177 -12.93 6.03 8.95
C ASN A 177 -11.74 5.06 8.93
N LEU A 178 -10.55 5.48 9.36
CA LEU A 178 -9.43 4.55 9.53
C LEU A 178 -9.79 3.43 10.52
N PRO A 179 -9.34 2.19 10.28
CA PRO A 179 -9.57 1.09 11.21
C PRO A 179 -9.06 1.39 12.63
N ASP A 180 -9.81 0.96 13.64
CA ASP A 180 -9.48 1.26 15.05
C ASP A 180 -8.14 0.66 15.53
N GLY A 181 -7.63 -0.35 14.81
CA GLY A 181 -6.35 -1.02 15.10
C GLY A 181 -5.12 -0.37 14.46
N ILE A 182 -5.25 0.76 13.76
CA ILE A 182 -4.12 1.43 13.11
C ILE A 182 -3.04 1.81 14.14
N SER A 183 -1.88 1.17 14.05
CA SER A 183 -0.69 1.43 14.84
C SER A 183 0.43 2.11 14.03
N TYR A 184 0.29 2.13 12.70
CA TYR A 184 1.18 2.83 11.78
C TYR A 184 0.38 3.32 10.59
N PHE A 185 0.41 4.62 10.34
CA PHE A 185 -0.23 5.24 9.18
C PHE A 185 0.78 6.11 8.43
N TYR A 186 0.90 5.86 7.14
CA TYR A 186 1.61 6.75 6.23
C TYR A 186 0.79 6.91 4.95
N CYS A 187 0.43 8.15 4.64
CA CYS A 187 -0.17 8.50 3.37
C CYS A 187 0.48 9.78 2.86
N GLY A 188 1.21 9.67 1.75
CA GLY A 188 1.88 10.81 1.12
C GLY A 188 1.95 10.71 -0.39
N GLY A 189 2.40 11.75 -1.08
CA GLY A 189 2.32 11.85 -2.54
C GLY A 189 0.96 12.38 -3.00
N ASP A 190 0.45 11.99 -4.16
CA ASP A 190 -0.73 12.60 -4.79
C ASP A 190 -2.09 12.24 -4.12
N ASN A 191 -2.04 11.65 -2.93
CA ASN A 191 -3.22 11.29 -2.14
C ASN A 191 -3.95 12.53 -1.64
N THR A 192 -5.27 12.44 -1.49
CA THR A 192 -6.17 13.55 -1.15
C THR A 192 -7.06 13.19 0.04
N ILE A 193 -6.45 12.78 1.15
CA ILE A 193 -7.16 12.63 2.43
C ILE A 193 -7.32 14.03 3.00
N SER A 194 -8.52 14.59 2.87
CA SER A 194 -8.81 16.00 3.09
C SER A 194 -9.91 16.27 4.12
N ASP A 195 -10.44 15.23 4.76
CA ASP A 195 -11.54 15.36 5.71
C ASP A 195 -11.17 14.74 7.07
N TYR A 196 -11.64 15.37 8.15
CA TYR A 196 -11.66 14.77 9.49
C TYR A 196 -12.94 15.12 10.26
N SER A 197 -13.84 14.15 10.44
CA SER A 197 -15.09 14.37 11.18
C SER A 197 -15.00 14.18 12.70
N GLY A 198 -13.80 13.89 13.23
CA GLY A 198 -13.60 13.48 14.62
C GLY A 198 -13.68 11.97 14.83
N LYS A 199 -12.84 11.44 15.71
CA LYS A 199 -12.74 10.01 16.05
C LYS A 199 -12.25 9.86 17.48
N THR A 200 -12.82 8.90 18.22
CA THR A 200 -12.21 8.46 19.48
C THR A 200 -11.13 7.42 19.20
N TRP A 201 -9.89 7.73 19.53
CA TRP A 201 -8.74 6.86 19.24
C TRP A 201 -8.49 5.86 20.37
N THR A 202 -8.64 4.57 20.08
CA THR A 202 -8.37 3.51 21.07
C THR A 202 -7.01 2.85 20.91
N THR A 203 -6.37 3.05 19.77
CA THR A 203 -5.03 2.54 19.46
C THR A 203 -4.14 3.70 19.12
N LYS A 204 -3.00 3.81 19.81
CA LYS A 204 -1.99 4.82 19.51
C LYS A 204 -1.17 4.40 18.29
N PRO A 205 -1.14 5.20 17.21
CA PRO A 205 -0.13 5.03 16.19
C PRO A 205 1.24 5.42 16.75
N SER A 206 2.26 4.59 16.55
CA SER A 206 3.65 5.03 16.79
C SER A 206 4.05 6.12 15.80
N ASP A 207 3.50 6.03 14.60
CA ASP A 207 3.81 6.88 13.47
C ASP A 207 2.51 7.23 12.74
N PHE A 208 2.20 8.52 12.66
CA PHE A 208 1.08 9.04 11.89
C PHE A 208 1.57 10.13 10.93
N TYR A 209 1.75 9.74 9.67
CA TYR A 209 2.21 10.62 8.60
C TYR A 209 1.10 10.85 7.59
N LEU A 210 0.61 12.08 7.51
CA LEU A 210 -0.29 12.54 6.45
C LEU A 210 0.39 13.70 5.72
N ILE A 211 0.92 13.42 4.54
CA ILE A 211 1.76 14.34 3.76
C ILE A 211 1.24 14.41 2.30
N PRO A 212 -0.03 14.81 2.10
CA PRO A 212 -0.62 14.90 0.78
C PRO A 212 0.07 15.99 -0.06
N ALA A 213 0.26 15.75 -1.34
CA ALA A 213 0.77 16.76 -2.28
C ALA A 213 -0.32 17.77 -2.69
N SER A 214 -1.59 17.36 -2.59
CA SER A 214 -2.77 18.21 -2.83
C SER A 214 -3.95 17.67 -2.03
N GLY A 215 -4.93 18.51 -1.68
CA GLY A 215 -6.11 18.05 -0.92
C GLY A 215 -5.72 17.51 0.46
N GLY A 216 -5.39 18.40 1.38
CA GLY A 216 -5.12 18.08 2.79
C GLY A 216 -6.17 18.66 3.73
N LEU A 217 -5.98 18.40 5.01
CA LEU A 217 -6.86 18.87 6.08
C LEU A 217 -6.88 20.40 6.16
N SER A 218 -8.04 20.96 6.49
CA SER A 218 -8.16 22.36 6.89
C SER A 218 -7.54 22.62 8.27
N THR A 219 -7.30 23.90 8.62
CA THR A 219 -6.74 24.25 9.94
C THR A 219 -7.58 23.71 11.08
N ALA A 220 -8.91 23.78 10.96
CA ALA A 220 -9.83 23.28 11.99
C ALA A 220 -9.75 21.76 12.14
N GLU A 221 -9.57 21.03 11.05
CA GLU A 221 -9.43 19.57 11.06
C GLU A 221 -8.08 19.13 11.60
N VAL A 222 -6.99 19.83 11.25
CA VAL A 222 -5.67 19.62 11.87
C VAL A 222 -5.75 19.85 13.38
N ASP A 223 -6.37 20.96 13.79
CA ASP A 223 -6.53 21.27 15.21
C ASP A 223 -7.35 20.19 15.93
N GLN A 224 -8.48 19.78 15.36
CA GLN A 224 -9.35 18.77 15.96
C GLN A 224 -8.67 17.41 16.03
N LEU A 225 -7.92 17.00 15.01
CA LEU A 225 -7.18 15.73 15.03
C LEU A 225 -6.14 15.70 16.14
N LEU A 226 -5.38 16.80 16.31
CA LEU A 226 -4.40 16.91 17.38
C LEU A 226 -5.05 16.93 18.76
N ILE A 227 -6.22 17.56 18.91
CA ILE A 227 -6.99 17.58 20.15
C ILE A 227 -7.48 16.18 20.51
N ASP A 228 -8.04 15.44 19.55
CA ASP A 228 -8.52 14.08 19.78
C ASP A 228 -7.36 13.14 20.13
N PHE A 229 -6.22 13.27 19.45
CA PHE A 229 -5.00 12.53 19.79
C PHE A 229 -4.50 12.78 21.21
N ASP A 230 -4.53 14.03 21.70
CA ASP A 230 -4.16 14.37 23.08
C ASP A 230 -5.19 13.87 24.09
N ALA A 231 -6.49 13.95 23.75
CA ALA A 231 -7.56 13.55 24.65
C ALA A 231 -7.63 12.03 24.86
N ASP A 232 -7.34 11.26 23.81
CA ASP A 232 -7.60 9.83 23.78
C ASP A 232 -6.36 8.95 24.01
N LEU A 233 -5.16 9.48 23.75
CA LEU A 233 -3.92 8.71 23.73
C LEU A 233 -2.86 9.26 24.67
N THR A 234 -1.90 8.43 25.05
CA THR A 234 -0.70 8.84 25.82
C THR A 234 0.55 8.53 25.01
N TRP A 235 1.39 9.54 24.82
CA TRP A 235 2.54 9.51 23.93
C TRP A 235 3.84 9.16 24.67
N ALA A 236 4.87 8.86 23.90
CA ALA A 236 6.18 8.52 24.41
C ALA A 236 7.29 8.99 23.44
N SER A 237 8.52 9.02 23.96
CA SER A 237 9.70 9.25 23.14
C SER A 237 9.79 8.24 22.00
N GLY A 238 9.96 8.76 20.78
CA GLY A 238 10.05 7.97 19.56
C GLY A 238 8.74 7.89 18.77
N ASP A 239 7.61 8.33 19.34
CA ASP A 239 6.38 8.47 18.56
C ASP A 239 6.42 9.75 17.71
N ALA A 240 5.80 9.71 16.52
CA ALA A 240 5.80 10.81 15.57
C ALA A 240 4.42 11.07 14.96
N ILE A 241 4.04 12.35 14.91
CA ILE A 241 2.94 12.86 14.11
C ILE A 241 3.50 13.87 13.12
N GLU A 242 3.22 13.68 11.84
CA GLU A 242 3.55 14.64 10.78
C GLU A 242 2.31 14.94 9.93
N LEU A 243 1.88 16.20 9.99
CA LEU A 243 0.75 16.77 9.24
C LEU A 243 1.28 17.93 8.38
N THR A 244 2.07 17.61 7.37
CA THR A 244 2.75 18.57 6.48
C THR A 244 2.21 18.48 5.05
N GLY A 245 2.90 19.02 4.05
CA GLY A 245 2.46 18.96 2.65
C GLY A 245 1.32 19.94 2.38
N ALA A 246 0.21 19.46 1.83
CA ALA A 246 -0.96 20.26 1.49
C ALA A 246 -1.95 20.45 2.66
N ASN A 247 -1.66 19.90 3.85
CA ASN A 247 -2.43 20.24 5.06
C ASN A 247 -2.29 21.73 5.37
N ALA A 248 -3.32 22.34 5.95
CA ALA A 248 -3.20 23.69 6.47
C ALA A 248 -2.32 23.70 7.74
N ALA A 249 -1.75 24.86 8.07
CA ALA A 249 -1.11 25.06 9.36
C ALA A 249 -2.14 24.96 10.49
N ARG A 250 -1.74 24.40 11.63
CA ARG A 250 -2.54 24.40 12.86
C ARG A 250 -2.74 25.82 13.40
N SER A 251 -3.69 26.01 14.30
CA SER A 251 -3.93 27.29 15.00
C SER A 251 -3.73 27.18 16.51
N ALA A 252 -3.89 28.30 17.22
CA ALA A 252 -3.81 28.33 18.67
C ALA A 252 -4.82 27.40 19.38
N ALA A 253 -5.87 26.92 18.67
CA ALA A 253 -6.84 25.98 19.22
C ALA A 253 -6.20 24.66 19.69
N SER A 254 -5.13 24.20 19.04
CA SER A 254 -4.44 22.96 19.38
C SER A 254 -3.17 23.15 20.22
N ASP A 255 -2.88 24.36 20.72
CA ASP A 255 -1.62 24.66 21.43
C ASP A 255 -1.43 23.78 22.68
N ALA A 256 -2.50 23.60 23.46
CA ALA A 256 -2.46 22.77 24.66
C ALA A 256 -2.18 21.30 24.32
N ALA A 257 -2.89 20.77 23.31
CA ALA A 257 -2.72 19.39 22.85
C ALA A 257 -1.29 19.12 22.38
N VAL A 258 -0.74 19.99 21.51
CA VAL A 258 0.63 19.85 21.03
C VAL A 258 1.65 19.93 22.17
N THR A 259 1.43 20.83 23.13
CA THR A 259 2.30 20.98 24.32
C THR A 259 2.31 19.71 25.17
N ASN A 260 1.13 19.16 25.47
CA ASN A 260 0.97 17.94 26.26
C ASN A 260 1.67 16.75 25.59
N MET A 261 1.33 16.46 24.33
CA MET A 261 1.94 15.35 23.58
C MET A 261 3.47 15.48 23.46
N THR A 262 3.98 16.71 23.27
CA THR A 262 5.44 16.96 23.22
C THR A 262 6.11 16.73 24.58
N ASN A 263 5.46 17.10 25.69
CA ASN A 263 5.97 16.85 27.04
C ASN A 263 5.99 15.35 27.39
N GLU A 264 5.09 14.58 26.80
CA GLU A 264 5.07 13.11 26.88
C GLU A 264 6.17 12.46 26.00
N GLY A 265 6.73 13.22 25.05
CA GLY A 265 7.88 12.83 24.25
C GLY A 265 7.61 12.62 22.76
N ALA A 266 6.38 12.86 22.29
CA ALA A 266 6.07 12.80 20.86
C ALA A 266 6.81 13.88 20.07
N THR A 267 7.18 13.57 18.84
CA THR A 267 7.59 14.58 17.86
C THR A 267 6.39 14.97 17.01
N ILE A 268 5.95 16.23 17.14
CA ILE A 268 4.82 16.78 16.36
C ILE A 268 5.34 17.76 15.33
N THR A 269 5.09 17.49 14.05
CA THR A 269 5.49 18.34 12.92
C THR A 269 4.25 18.74 12.12
N THR A 270 3.99 20.04 12.00
CA THR A 270 2.91 20.61 11.18
C THR A 270 3.47 21.71 10.27
N ASN A 271 2.71 22.12 9.24
CA ASN A 271 3.03 23.30 8.43
C ASN A 271 3.03 24.62 9.21
#